data_AF-T1AWP3-F1
#
_entry.id   AF-T1AWP3-F1
#
_cell.length_a   1.000
_cell.length_b   1.000
_cell.length_c   1.000
_cell.angle_alpha   90.00
_cell.angle_beta   90.00
_cell.angle_gamma   90.00
#
_symmetry.space_group_name_H-M   'P 1'
#
loop_
_entity.id
_entity.type
_entity.pdbx_description
1 polymer ?
#
loop_
_entity_poly.entity_id
_entity_poly.type
_entity_poly.pdbx_seq_one_letter_code
_entity_poly.pdbx_strand_id
1 'polypeptide(L)'
;MPFLELAFTLPSSQQQRAEQALEDLGALAVTLADARADTPDERAILEPGVGETPLWEAVRMQALFADGADRRGLLAALFELLPELAPEHIELRVVAD
;
A
#
# COMPACT_ATOMS: atom_id res chain seq x y z
N MET A 1 -1.08 -14.40 15.75
CA MET A 1 -1.95 -13.29 16.24
C MET A 1 -2.49 -12.59 15.00
N PRO A 2 -3.74 -12.10 14.95
CA PRO A 2 -4.23 -11.44 13.74
C PRO A 2 -3.48 -10.12 13.49
N PHE A 3 -3.44 -9.67 12.25
CA PHE A 3 -2.89 -8.36 11.87
C PHE A 3 -3.99 -7.45 11.34
N LEU A 4 -3.77 -6.13 11.42
CA LEU A 4 -4.55 -5.15 10.67
C LEU A 4 -3.86 -4.89 9.34
N GLU A 5 -4.53 -5.16 8.22
CA GLU A 5 -4.06 -4.77 6.89
C GLU A 5 -4.78 -3.49 6.45
N LEU A 6 -4.00 -2.47 6.08
CA LEU A 6 -4.45 -1.28 5.38
C LEU A 6 -4.02 -1.38 3.92
N ALA A 7 -4.93 -1.17 2.98
CA ALA A 7 -4.63 -1.25 1.56
C ALA A 7 -5.23 -0.10 0.76
N PHE A 8 -4.50 0.35 -0.25
CA PHE A 8 -4.90 1.42 -1.17
C PHE A 8 -4.08 1.37 -2.46
N THR A 9 -4.51 2.11 -3.47
CA THR A 9 -3.83 2.20 -4.77
C THR A 9 -3.34 3.63 -5.02
N LEU A 10 -2.14 3.74 -5.57
CA LEU A 10 -1.53 5.01 -5.95
C LEU A 10 -0.67 4.88 -7.23
N PRO A 11 -0.36 5.98 -7.93
CA PRO A 11 0.63 5.98 -9.00
C PRO A 11 2.01 5.63 -8.47
N SER A 12 2.78 4.79 -9.17
CA SER A 12 4.11 4.35 -8.68
C SER A 12 5.10 5.49 -8.44
N SER A 13 4.90 6.66 -9.05
CA SER A 13 5.68 7.87 -8.75
C SER A 13 5.56 8.36 -7.31
N GLN A 14 4.51 7.96 -6.58
CA GLN A 14 4.29 8.29 -5.17
C GLN A 14 4.68 7.14 -4.22
N GLN A 15 5.05 5.98 -4.76
CA GLN A 15 5.26 4.76 -3.99
C GLN A 15 6.24 4.94 -2.83
N GLN A 16 7.43 5.48 -3.10
CA GLN A 16 8.47 5.63 -2.09
C GLN A 16 8.02 6.53 -0.92
N ARG A 17 7.29 7.61 -1.22
CA ARG A 17 6.75 8.50 -0.20
C ARG A 17 5.69 7.80 0.66
N ALA A 18 4.81 7.04 0.02
CA ALA A 18 3.77 6.30 0.72
C ALA A 18 4.34 5.17 1.57
N GLU A 19 5.36 4.47 1.07
CA GLU A 19 6.07 3.43 1.82
C GLU A 19 6.71 4.02 3.09
N GLN A 20 7.44 5.14 2.96
CA GLN A 20 8.00 5.82 4.12
C GLN A 20 6.92 6.26 5.12
N ALA A 21 5.80 6.80 4.64
CA ALA A 21 4.70 7.18 5.51
C ALA A 21 4.12 5.97 6.28
N LEU A 22 3.98 4.82 5.63
CA LEU A 22 3.51 3.59 6.26
C LEU A 22 4.50 3.08 7.31
N GLU A 23 5.80 3.12 7.03
CA GLU A 23 6.86 2.80 7.99
C GLU A 23 6.82 3.73 9.21
N ASP A 24 6.69 5.04 9.00
CA ASP A 24 6.60 6.04 10.06
C ASP A 24 5.36 5.84 10.96
N LEU A 25 4.27 5.31 10.38
CA LEU A 25 3.05 4.93 11.09
C LEU A 25 3.15 3.58 11.82
N GLY A 26 4.28 2.88 11.68
CA GLY A 26 4.54 1.62 12.37
C GLY A 26 4.08 0.37 11.62
N ALA A 27 4.05 0.42 10.28
CA ALA A 27 3.85 -0.80 9.49
C ALA A 27 4.95 -1.83 9.78
N LEU A 28 4.54 -3.07 10.00
CA LEU A 28 5.41 -4.23 10.21
C LEU A 28 5.96 -4.77 8.88
N ALA A 29 5.18 -4.64 7.82
CA ALA A 29 5.54 -5.02 6.46
C ALA A 29 4.70 -4.19 5.47
N VAL A 30 5.30 -3.89 4.32
CA VAL A 30 4.65 -3.26 3.18
C VAL A 30 4.82 -4.17 1.96
N THR A 31 3.73 -4.46 1.26
CA THR A 31 3.71 -5.24 0.03
C THR A 31 3.22 -4.38 -1.12
N LEU A 32 3.87 -4.52 -2.28
CA LEU A 32 3.52 -3.87 -3.53
C LEU A 32 2.96 -4.92 -4.49
N ALA A 33 1.75 -4.69 -4.98
CA ALA A 33 1.09 -5.55 -5.96
C ALA A 33 0.64 -4.73 -7.18
N ASP A 34 0.39 -5.40 -8.30
CA ASP A 34 -0.26 -4.79 -9.46
C ASP A 34 -1.66 -4.31 -9.05
N ALA A 35 -1.96 -3.03 -9.28
CA ALA A 35 -3.28 -2.45 -9.04
C ALA A 35 -4.36 -3.01 -9.98
N ARG A 36 -3.97 -3.66 -11.07
CA ARG A 36 -4.84 -4.23 -12.11
C ARG A 36 -4.78 -5.75 -12.18
N ALA A 37 -4.16 -6.41 -11.20
CA ALA A 37 -4.15 -7.87 -11.11
C ALA A 37 -5.55 -8.46 -11.25
N ASP A 38 -5.67 -9.54 -12.02
CA ASP A 38 -6.92 -10.27 -12.27
C ASP A 38 -8.00 -9.45 -12.99
N THR A 39 -7.63 -8.34 -13.64
CA THR A 39 -8.54 -7.52 -14.46
C THR A 39 -8.21 -7.63 -15.95
N PRO A 40 -9.16 -7.35 -16.86
CA PRO A 40 -8.87 -7.29 -18.30
C PRO A 40 -7.80 -6.26 -18.69
N ASP A 41 -7.52 -5.28 -17.83
CA ASP A 41 -6.55 -4.19 -18.04
C ASP A 41 -5.18 -4.50 -17.41
N GLU A 42 -4.96 -5.72 -16.91
CA GLU A 42 -3.67 -6.16 -16.35
C GLU A 42 -2.55 -6.03 -17.39
N ARG A 43 -1.41 -5.46 -16.96
CA ARG A 43 -0.22 -5.30 -17.81
C ARG A 43 1.03 -5.78 -17.10
N ALA A 44 1.56 -6.89 -17.58
CA ALA A 44 2.83 -7.44 -17.09
C ALA A 44 3.98 -6.44 -17.29
N ILE A 45 4.86 -6.39 -16.28
CA ILE A 45 6.17 -5.78 -16.41
C ILE A 45 7.08 -6.79 -17.12
N LEU A 46 7.76 -6.36 -18.19
CA LEU A 46 8.73 -7.20 -18.89
C LEU A 46 10.00 -7.40 -18.07
N GLU A 47 10.88 -8.30 -18.51
CA GLU A 47 12.19 -8.47 -17.89
C GLU A 47 12.96 -7.14 -17.90
N PRO A 48 13.35 -6.61 -16.72
CA PRO A 48 14.04 -5.35 -16.63
C PRO A 48 15.52 -5.49 -17.01
N GLY A 49 16.16 -4.37 -17.35
CA GLY A 49 17.61 -4.32 -17.51
C GLY A 49 18.35 -4.67 -16.21
N VAL A 50 19.66 -4.93 -16.32
CA VAL A 50 20.50 -5.22 -15.15
C VAL A 50 20.47 -4.03 -14.18
N GLY A 51 19.97 -4.27 -12.96
CA GLY A 51 19.88 -3.26 -11.90
C GLY A 51 18.61 -2.39 -11.95
N GLU A 52 17.73 -2.61 -12.92
CA GLU A 52 16.44 -1.94 -12.99
C GLU A 52 15.38 -2.68 -12.17
N THR A 53 14.53 -1.91 -11.46
CA THR A 53 13.40 -2.43 -10.67
C THR A 53 12.14 -1.62 -11.00
N PRO A 54 11.65 -1.68 -12.25
CA PRO A 54 10.46 -0.95 -12.63
C PRO A 54 9.24 -1.45 -11.86
N LEU A 55 8.34 -0.52 -11.54
CA LEU A 55 7.03 -0.81 -10.98
C LEU A 55 5.95 -0.63 -12.06
N TRP A 56 4.75 -1.15 -11.79
CA TRP A 56 3.55 -0.87 -12.59
C TRP A 56 3.24 0.64 -12.57
N GLU A 57 2.42 1.11 -13.50
CA GLU A 57 1.99 2.53 -13.55
C GLU A 57 1.31 2.95 -12.24
N ALA A 58 0.51 2.06 -11.69
CA ALA A 58 -0.09 2.19 -10.36
C ALA A 58 0.11 0.88 -9.59
N VAL A 59 0.34 1.02 -8.30
CA VAL A 59 0.56 -0.12 -7.39
C VAL A 59 -0.54 -0.15 -6.34
N ARG A 60 -0.99 -1.35 -5.99
CA ARG A 60 -1.73 -1.59 -4.76
C ARG A 60 -0.72 -1.80 -3.64
N MET A 61 -0.75 -0.93 -2.64
CA MET A 61 0.06 -1.05 -1.44
C MET A 61 -0.75 -1.70 -0.33
N GLN A 62 -0.13 -2.64 0.38
CA GLN A 62 -0.72 -3.34 1.52
C GLN A 62 0.23 -3.24 2.69
N ALA A 63 -0.21 -2.64 3.79
CA ALA A 63 0.58 -2.46 5.00
C ALA A 63 -0.02 -3.25 6.15
N LEU A 64 0.80 -4.09 6.79
CA LEU A 64 0.42 -4.83 7.98
C LEU A 64 0.79 -4.04 9.23
N PHE A 65 -0.12 -3.98 10.18
CA PHE A 65 0.07 -3.39 11.50
C PHE A 65 -0.24 -4.45 12.57
N ALA A 66 0.34 -4.26 13.75
CA ALA A 66 0.10 -5.13 14.90
C ALA A 66 -1.40 -5.18 15.28
N ASP A 67 -1.82 -6.28 15.90
CA ASP A 67 -3.15 -6.39 16.48
C ASP A 67 -3.41 -5.23 17.47
N GLY A 68 -4.61 -4.67 17.44
CA GLY A 68 -5.00 -3.56 18.30
C GLY A 68 -4.49 -2.17 17.89
N ALA A 69 -3.86 -2.01 16.72
CA ALA A 69 -3.54 -0.69 16.18
C ALA A 69 -4.79 0.23 16.13
N ASP A 70 -4.63 1.49 16.56
CA ASP A 70 -5.73 2.46 16.53
C ASP A 70 -6.07 2.84 15.08
N ARG A 71 -7.11 2.20 14.54
CA ARG A 71 -7.58 2.41 13.17
C ARG A 71 -7.90 3.88 12.88
N ARG A 72 -8.46 4.61 13.85
CA ARG A 72 -8.87 6.00 13.63
C ARG A 72 -7.67 6.93 13.60
N GLY A 73 -6.76 6.78 14.56
CA GLY A 73 -5.49 7.50 14.59
C GLY A 73 -4.64 7.21 13.36
N LEU A 74 -4.57 5.94 12.96
CA LEU A 74 -3.85 5.51 11.75
C LEU A 74 -4.38 6.20 10.49
N LEU A 75 -5.69 6.16 10.26
CA LEU A 75 -6.29 6.83 9.09
C LEU A 75 -6.10 8.34 9.12
N ALA A 76 -6.28 8.98 10.28
CA ALA A 76 -6.07 10.42 10.41
C ALA A 76 -4.64 10.82 10.04
N ALA A 77 -3.65 10.11 10.59
CA ALA A 77 -2.24 10.38 10.30
C ALA A 77 -1.86 10.02 8.85
N LEU A 78 -2.45 8.97 8.26
CA LEU A 78 -2.27 8.62 6.85
C LEU A 78 -2.70 9.78 5.94
N PHE A 79 -3.88 10.35 6.15
CA PHE A 79 -4.38 11.44 5.29
C PHE A 79 -3.63 12.77 5.50
N GLU A 80 -3.02 12.99 6.67
CA GLU A 80 -2.09 14.11 6.88
C GLU A 80 -0.80 13.94 6.05
N LEU A 81 -0.25 12.72 6.01
CA LEU A 81 1.00 12.43 5.30
C LEU A 81 0.80 12.30 3.78
N LEU A 82 -0.36 11.79 3.36
CA LEU A 82 -0.74 11.49 1.98
C LEU A 82 -2.12 12.12 1.66
N PRO A 83 -2.21 13.46 1.60
CA PRO A 83 -3.47 14.18 1.38
C PRO A 83 -4.12 13.92 0.01
N GLU A 84 -3.38 13.36 -0.94
CA GLU A 84 -3.88 12.93 -2.25
C GLU A 84 -4.72 11.65 -2.21
N LEU A 85 -4.73 10.89 -1.10
CA LEU A 85 -5.52 9.67 -0.99
C LEU A 85 -7.00 9.98 -0.77
N ALA A 86 -7.85 9.35 -1.59
CA ALA A 86 -9.30 9.41 -1.43
C ALA A 86 -9.76 8.41 -0.35
N PRO A 87 -10.49 8.83 0.70
CA PRO A 87 -10.92 7.94 1.77
C PRO A 87 -11.73 6.73 1.32
N GLU A 88 -12.53 6.88 0.26
CA GLU A 88 -13.32 5.81 -0.35
C GLU A 88 -12.49 4.69 -0.99
N HIS A 89 -11.19 4.92 -1.22
CA HIS A 89 -10.26 3.95 -1.80
C HIS A 89 -9.34 3.30 -0.76
N ILE A 90 -9.60 3.52 0.54
CA ILE A 90 -8.88 2.85 1.63
C ILE A 90 -9.66 1.64 2.10
N GLU A 91 -8.98 0.50 2.12
CA GLU A 91 -9.50 -0.74 2.67
C GLU A 91 -8.78 -1.07 3.98
N LEU A 92 -9.55 -1.48 4.99
CA LEU A 92 -9.04 -1.98 6.26
C LEU A 92 -9.65 -3.34 6.55
N ARG A 93 -8.81 -4.34 6.79
CA ARG A 93 -9.27 -5.69 7.15
C ARG A 93 -8.38 -6.30 8.23
N VAL A 94 -8.94 -7.27 8.94
CA VAL A 94 -8.18 -8.12 9.86
C VAL A 94 -7.78 -9.38 9.12
N VAL A 95 -6.51 -9.74 9.14
CA VAL A 95 -5.97 -10.96 8.54
C VAL A 95 -5.42 -11.89 9.61
N ALA A 96 -5.48 -13.20 9.37
CA ALA A 96 -4.84 -14.17 10.26
C ALA A 96 -3.31 -14.15 10.08
N ASP A 97 -2.61 -14.73 11.06
CA ASP A 97 -1.17 -15.02 11.01
C ASP A 97 -0.87 -16.18 10.05
#